data_AF-A0A5A7QKA5-F1
#
_entry.id   AF-A0A5A7QKA5-F1
#
_cell.length_a   1.000
_cell.length_b   1.000
_cell.length_c   1.000
_cell.angle_alpha   90.00
_cell.angle_beta   90.00
_cell.angle_gamma   90.00
#
_symmetry.space_group_name_H-M   'P 1'
#
loop_
_entity.id
_entity.type
_entity.pdbx_description
1 polymer ?
#
loop_
_entity_poly.entity_id
_entity_poly.type
_entity_poly.pdbx_seq_one_letter_code
_entity_poly.pdbx_strand_id
1 'polypeptide(L)'
;KHETRPRGTAMASITVVPDTDGDRTPLNRDYLPAYPGGAAECYSPPSAEEPPPKNSNVPKQRLVSLDVFRGLTVGLMILVDDAGKSFPSINHAPWFGVTLADFVMPFFLFGVGVSVSLVFKNVRNRLTATKKVVLRSIKLFMLGVLLQGGYFHGRGDLTYGVDVTRIRVMGVLQRIAIGYLIASLLEIWLVKSTVINSARTFVKRYSFQIGATILLSSLYMTLLYGLYVPDWAFDESSLSTILPTSHGASRKTVHCGIRGNLQPPCNVVGFIDRIVLGEKHLYQRPVYRRTKECSINSPDYGPLPPNSPVWCLAPFDPEGILSSAMAAITCFAGLHYGHILVHFRGEMLRVLLWSLSSLTLLLLGVFLSVLGVPFSKPLYTLSYMFITAGASGFLLTAIYFMVDIKCIKRPTVIFKWMGMNALIVYALAACDIFPAALQGFYWRSPENNLSNKWGTLAFVVVEILFWGAVAGFLHMKRIYIKL
;
A
#
# COMPACT_ATOMS: atom_id res chain seq x y z
N LYS A 1 44.70 -13.10 -46.14
CA LYS A 1 44.26 -11.96 -45.29
C LYS A 1 42.73 -11.88 -45.31
N HIS A 2 42.08 -12.80 -44.60
CA HIS A 2 40.67 -12.78 -44.26
C HIS A 2 40.50 -13.96 -43.30
N GLU A 3 40.36 -13.69 -42.01
CA GLU A 3 39.95 -14.71 -41.06
C GLU A 3 39.22 -14.07 -39.88
N THR A 4 38.14 -14.75 -39.52
CA THR A 4 36.98 -14.36 -38.73
C THR A 4 37.27 -14.29 -37.23
N ARG A 5 36.71 -13.27 -36.54
CA ARG A 5 36.64 -13.21 -35.07
C ARG A 5 35.16 -13.28 -34.63
N PRO A 6 34.78 -14.12 -33.65
CA PRO A 6 33.38 -14.32 -33.29
C PRO A 6 32.82 -13.15 -32.49
N ARG A 7 31.54 -12.83 -32.72
CA ARG A 7 30.75 -11.86 -31.95
C ARG A 7 30.54 -12.39 -30.53
N GLY A 8 31.11 -11.68 -29.56
CA GLY A 8 30.81 -11.87 -28.14
C GLY A 8 29.38 -11.40 -27.84
N THR A 9 28.60 -12.30 -27.25
CA THR A 9 27.32 -12.08 -26.57
C THR A 9 27.44 -10.96 -25.53
N ALA A 10 26.67 -9.89 -25.72
CA ALA A 10 26.49 -8.85 -24.71
C ALA A 10 25.64 -9.40 -23.56
N MET A 11 26.29 -9.89 -22.50
CA MET A 11 25.65 -10.04 -21.19
C MET A 11 25.29 -8.65 -20.67
N ALA A 12 24.02 -8.44 -20.34
CA ALA A 12 23.56 -7.27 -19.62
C ALA A 12 24.24 -7.23 -18.24
N SER A 13 25.29 -6.41 -18.13
CA SER A 13 25.97 -6.14 -16.87
C SER A 13 25.05 -5.29 -15.98
N ILE A 14 24.63 -5.84 -14.84
CA ILE A 14 23.98 -5.08 -13.77
C ILE A 14 25.05 -4.16 -13.17
N THR A 15 25.06 -2.89 -13.59
CA THR A 15 25.94 -1.88 -13.02
C THR A 15 25.40 -1.48 -11.65
N VAL A 16 26.03 -1.99 -10.59
CA VAL A 16 25.90 -1.45 -9.24
C VAL A 16 26.57 -0.08 -9.25
N VAL A 17 25.78 0.99 -9.37
CA VAL A 17 26.27 2.37 -9.22
C VAL A 17 26.43 2.65 -7.73
N PRO A 18 27.64 2.89 -7.20
CA PRO A 18 27.81 3.37 -5.83
C PRO A 18 27.43 4.85 -5.80
N ASP A 19 26.27 5.16 -5.23
CA ASP A 19 25.78 6.53 -5.11
C ASP A 19 26.40 7.23 -3.89
N THR A 20 27.06 8.36 -4.13
CA THR A 20 27.74 9.22 -3.15
C THR A 20 26.79 10.12 -2.34
N ASP A 21 25.52 9.74 -2.21
CA ASP A 21 24.48 10.58 -1.57
C ASP A 21 24.17 10.09 -0.14
N GLY A 22 24.89 10.65 0.84
CA GLY A 22 24.50 10.73 2.27
C GLY A 22 24.11 9.40 2.93
N ASP A 23 25.13 8.64 3.31
CA ASP A 23 25.06 7.32 3.93
C ASP A 23 23.99 7.19 5.05
N ARG A 24 23.08 6.24 4.87
CA ARG A 24 22.17 5.69 5.90
C ARG A 24 22.54 4.22 6.07
N THR A 25 23.71 3.99 6.62
CA THR A 25 24.19 2.68 7.06
C THR A 25 23.44 2.27 8.34
N PRO A 26 22.80 1.09 8.39
CA PRO A 26 22.33 0.54 9.65
C PRO A 26 23.55 0.07 10.45
N LEU A 27 23.77 0.69 11.61
CA LEU A 27 24.80 0.26 12.57
C LEU A 27 24.39 -1.08 13.19
N ASN A 28 25.11 -2.13 12.84
CA ASN A 28 25.15 -3.40 13.59
C ASN A 28 26.25 -3.25 14.64
N ARG A 29 25.91 -3.45 15.92
CA ARG A 29 26.84 -3.40 17.05
C ARG A 29 27.20 -4.84 17.45
N ASP A 30 28.04 -5.49 16.64
CA ASP A 30 28.64 -6.78 16.97
C ASP A 30 30.17 -6.65 16.90
N TYR A 31 30.76 -5.88 17.81
CA TYR A 31 32.14 -6.00 18.26
C TYR A 31 32.23 -5.28 19.61
N LEU A 32 32.27 -6.04 20.70
CA LEU A 32 32.67 -5.56 22.02
C LEU A 32 33.64 -6.61 22.58
N PRO A 33 34.87 -6.24 22.98
CA PRO A 33 35.58 -6.98 24.01
C PRO A 33 34.83 -6.80 25.33
N ALA A 34 34.79 -7.85 26.14
CA ALA A 34 34.07 -7.91 27.40
C ALA A 34 34.53 -6.85 28.42
N TYR A 35 33.56 -6.15 29.01
CA TYR A 35 33.66 -5.56 30.35
C TYR A 35 32.32 -5.81 31.09
N PRO A 36 32.33 -6.17 32.38
CA PRO A 36 31.14 -6.63 33.08
C PRO A 36 30.39 -5.47 33.74
N GLY A 37 29.06 -5.49 33.63
CA GLY A 37 28.16 -4.62 34.39
C GLY A 37 27.70 -3.36 33.65
N GLY A 38 26.41 -3.28 33.32
CA GLY A 38 25.79 -2.07 32.79
C GLY A 38 24.55 -2.38 31.97
N ALA A 39 23.39 -1.91 32.41
CA ALA A 39 22.11 -2.03 31.75
C ALA A 39 22.20 -1.59 30.27
N ALA A 40 21.53 -2.32 29.38
CA ALA A 40 21.43 -1.97 27.97
C ALA A 40 20.65 -0.65 27.82
N GLU A 41 21.37 0.48 27.74
CA GLU A 41 20.78 1.77 27.43
C GLU A 41 20.07 1.72 26.07
N CYS A 42 18.76 1.83 26.13
CA CYS A 42 17.92 2.06 24.97
C CYS A 42 17.87 3.55 24.66
N TYR A 43 18.03 3.87 23.37
CA TYR A 43 17.91 5.20 22.74
C TYR A 43 17.77 6.39 23.71
N SER A 44 18.90 6.98 24.09
CA SER A 44 18.92 8.34 24.62
C SER A 44 19.24 9.29 23.45
N PRO A 45 18.36 10.23 23.07
CA PRO A 45 18.81 11.36 22.25
C PRO A 45 19.86 12.12 23.07
N PRO A 46 20.91 12.68 22.43
CA PRO A 46 22.00 13.32 23.15
C PRO A 46 21.48 14.38 24.12
N SER A 47 21.92 14.27 25.38
CA SER A 47 21.68 15.25 26.44
C SER A 47 22.23 16.61 26.01
N ALA A 48 21.55 17.66 26.41
CA ALA A 48 21.73 19.02 25.90
C ALA A 48 22.91 19.78 26.52
N GLU A 49 24.03 19.13 26.83
CA GLU A 49 25.16 19.80 27.48
C GLU A 49 26.42 19.99 26.62
N GLU A 50 26.51 19.41 25.43
CA GLU A 50 27.60 19.76 24.51
C GLU A 50 27.12 20.08 23.09
N PRO A 51 27.54 21.23 22.51
CA PRO A 51 27.31 21.49 21.10
C PRO A 51 28.01 20.38 20.29
N PRO A 52 27.35 19.78 19.29
CA PRO A 52 27.94 18.71 18.52
C PRO A 52 29.23 19.21 17.85
N PRO A 53 30.36 18.48 17.94
CA PRO A 53 31.58 18.86 17.25
C PRO A 53 31.28 19.00 15.75
N LYS A 54 31.78 20.08 15.15
CA LYS A 54 31.48 20.55 13.78
C LYS A 54 31.79 19.55 12.64
N ASN A 55 32.20 18.31 12.93
CA ASN A 55 32.57 17.29 11.94
C ASN A 55 32.14 15.85 12.31
N SER A 56 31.10 15.64 13.12
CA SER A 56 30.57 14.28 13.31
C SER A 56 29.61 13.92 12.16
N ASN A 57 30.07 13.06 11.24
CA ASN A 57 29.22 12.27 10.36
C ASN A 57 28.41 11.28 11.20
N VAL A 58 27.46 11.76 12.01
CA VAL A 58 26.52 10.90 12.73
C VAL A 58 25.64 10.22 11.69
N PRO A 59 25.67 8.88 11.57
CA PRO A 59 24.87 8.16 10.59
C PRO A 59 23.40 8.52 10.79
N LYS A 60 22.70 8.85 9.70
CA LYS A 60 21.27 9.15 9.74
C LYS A 60 20.51 7.91 10.22
N GLN A 61 20.19 7.85 11.51
CA GLN A 61 19.58 6.69 12.16
C GLN A 61 18.16 6.44 11.64
N ARG A 62 17.85 5.18 11.31
CA ARG A 62 16.52 4.74 10.85
C ARG A 62 15.60 4.51 12.05
N LEU A 63 14.31 4.81 11.89
CA LEU A 63 13.28 4.49 12.88
C LEU A 63 12.91 3.01 12.77
N VAL A 64 13.22 2.21 13.80
CA VAL A 64 13.03 0.75 13.76
C VAL A 64 11.56 0.37 13.75
N SER A 65 10.73 1.03 14.57
CA SER A 65 9.28 0.78 14.59
C SER A 65 8.60 0.97 13.23
N LEU A 66 9.04 1.95 12.42
CA LEU A 66 8.51 2.16 11.08
C LEU A 66 8.90 1.06 10.10
N ASP A 67 10.12 0.52 10.22
CA ASP A 67 10.53 -0.64 9.44
C ASP A 67 9.71 -1.87 9.87
N VAL A 68 9.55 -2.13 11.17
CA VAL A 68 8.70 -3.22 11.67
C VAL A 68 7.25 -3.08 11.20
N PHE A 69 6.67 -1.87 11.28
CA PHE A 69 5.33 -1.59 10.79
C PHE A 69 5.17 -1.94 9.31
N ARG A 70 6.11 -1.52 8.45
CA ARG A 70 6.09 -1.87 7.02
C ARG A 70 6.21 -3.36 6.78
N GLY A 71 7.12 -4.04 7.47
CA GLY A 71 7.29 -5.49 7.29
C GLY A 71 6.10 -6.29 7.77
N LEU A 72 5.46 -5.86 8.87
CA LEU A 72 4.20 -6.43 9.33
C LEU A 72 3.10 -6.22 8.28
N THR A 73 3.01 -5.04 7.66
CA THR A 73 2.05 -4.80 6.58
C THR A 73 2.32 -5.68 5.36
N VAL A 74 3.57 -5.91 4.98
CA VAL A 74 3.93 -6.86 3.90
C VAL A 74 3.57 -8.29 4.27
N GLY A 75 3.87 -8.72 5.50
CA GLY A 75 3.47 -10.04 5.98
C GLY A 75 1.94 -10.22 6.01
N LEU A 76 1.21 -9.18 6.41
CA LEU A 76 -0.25 -9.16 6.39
C LEU A 76 -0.81 -9.22 4.96
N MET A 77 -0.18 -8.53 4.01
CA MET A 77 -0.54 -8.59 2.59
C MET A 77 -0.45 -10.03 2.08
N ILE A 78 0.69 -10.70 2.28
CA ILE A 78 0.89 -12.12 1.91
C ILE A 78 -0.18 -12.99 2.59
N LEU A 79 -0.44 -12.75 3.87
CA LEU A 79 -1.47 -13.50 4.61
C LEU A 79 -2.84 -13.42 3.95
N VAL A 80 -3.30 -12.22 3.60
CA VAL A 80 -4.66 -12.03 3.08
C VAL A 80 -4.79 -12.38 1.61
N ASP A 81 -3.74 -12.22 0.81
CA ASP A 81 -3.74 -12.56 -0.61
C ASP A 81 -3.83 -14.09 -0.81
N ASP A 82 -3.10 -14.86 0.00
CA ASP A 82 -3.02 -16.31 -0.17
C ASP A 82 -4.01 -17.09 0.73
N ALA A 83 -4.23 -16.67 1.97
CA ALA A 83 -5.16 -17.35 2.88
C ALA A 83 -6.59 -16.78 2.80
N GLY A 84 -6.79 -15.60 2.22
CA GLY A 84 -8.07 -14.89 2.15
C GLY A 84 -9.23 -15.76 1.70
N LYS A 85 -9.06 -16.49 0.58
CA LYS A 85 -10.11 -17.36 0.03
C LYS A 85 -10.57 -18.46 0.98
N SER A 86 -9.71 -18.92 1.88
CA SER A 86 -10.03 -20.01 2.83
C SER A 86 -10.77 -19.50 4.08
N PHE A 87 -10.65 -18.21 4.37
CA PHE A 87 -11.09 -17.58 5.62
C PHE A 87 -11.80 -16.24 5.33
N PRO A 88 -13.15 -16.21 5.27
CA PRO A 88 -13.89 -15.01 4.88
C PRO A 88 -13.59 -13.76 5.71
N SER A 89 -13.28 -13.90 7.01
CA SER A 89 -12.96 -12.77 7.90
C SER A 89 -11.64 -12.07 7.56
N ILE A 90 -10.72 -12.74 6.86
CA ILE A 90 -9.46 -12.17 6.38
C ILE A 90 -9.44 -11.89 4.88
N ASN A 91 -10.53 -12.18 4.17
CA ASN A 91 -10.71 -11.81 2.77
C ASN A 91 -11.37 -10.43 2.67
N HIS A 92 -11.24 -9.74 1.55
CA HIS A 92 -11.88 -8.43 1.32
C HIS A 92 -13.40 -8.47 1.51
N ALA A 93 -13.97 -7.39 2.04
CA ALA A 93 -15.41 -7.18 2.02
C ALA A 93 -15.93 -7.08 0.56
N PRO A 94 -17.07 -7.70 0.20
CA PRO A 94 -17.58 -7.67 -1.17
C PRO A 94 -17.85 -6.26 -1.72
N TRP A 95 -18.36 -5.35 -0.88
CA TRP A 95 -18.61 -3.96 -1.28
C TRP A 95 -18.61 -2.98 -0.10
N PHE A 96 -19.59 -3.12 0.80
CA PHE A 96 -19.66 -2.39 2.05
C PHE A 96 -19.16 -3.24 3.22
N GLY A 97 -18.61 -2.56 4.22
CA GLY A 97 -17.97 -3.18 5.37
C GLY A 97 -16.45 -3.10 5.28
N VAL A 98 -15.80 -3.67 6.29
CA VAL A 98 -14.34 -3.71 6.40
C VAL A 98 -13.93 -5.04 7.05
N THR A 99 -12.91 -5.65 6.49
CA THR A 99 -12.30 -6.92 6.93
C THR A 99 -10.80 -6.73 7.10
N LEU A 100 -10.07 -7.76 7.55
CA LEU A 100 -8.62 -7.63 7.80
C LEU A 100 -7.83 -7.22 6.53
N ALA A 101 -8.17 -7.78 5.37
CA ALA A 101 -7.50 -7.46 4.11
C ALA A 101 -7.65 -5.99 3.71
N ASP A 102 -8.75 -5.35 4.13
CA ASP A 102 -9.04 -3.97 3.77
C ASP A 102 -8.16 -2.96 4.53
N PHE A 103 -7.36 -3.38 5.52
CA PHE A 103 -6.42 -2.50 6.23
C PHE A 103 -5.03 -2.43 5.59
N VAL A 104 -4.65 -3.39 4.74
CA VAL A 104 -3.28 -3.52 4.20
C VAL A 104 -2.85 -2.29 3.41
N MET A 105 -3.64 -1.86 2.42
CA MET A 105 -3.30 -0.70 1.60
C MET A 105 -3.22 0.60 2.43
N PRO A 106 -4.22 0.94 3.29
CA PRO A 106 -4.12 2.10 4.18
C PRO A 106 -2.88 2.08 5.07
N PHE A 107 -2.46 0.92 5.57
CA PHE A 107 -1.23 0.81 6.36
C PHE A 107 -0.01 1.20 5.54
N PHE A 108 0.11 0.75 4.28
CA PHE A 108 1.19 1.19 3.40
C PHE A 108 1.20 2.69 3.16
N LEU A 109 0.04 3.27 2.83
CA LEU A 109 -0.12 4.71 2.57
C LEU A 109 0.25 5.53 3.81
N PHE A 110 -0.23 5.13 4.98
CA PHE A 110 0.09 5.78 6.25
C PHE A 110 1.60 5.73 6.54
N GLY A 111 2.23 4.56 6.40
CA GLY A 111 3.67 4.41 6.60
C GLY A 111 4.53 5.22 5.60
N VAL A 112 4.06 5.37 4.36
CA VAL A 112 4.66 6.26 3.37
C VAL A 112 4.55 7.73 3.82
N GLY A 113 3.39 8.14 4.32
CA GLY A 113 3.18 9.46 4.94
C GLY A 113 4.19 9.78 6.04
N VAL A 114 4.33 8.88 7.03
CA VAL A 114 5.31 9.04 8.13
C VAL A 114 6.73 9.21 7.59
N SER A 115 7.05 8.56 6.48
CA SER A 115 8.38 8.61 5.88
C SER A 115 8.67 9.92 5.18
N VAL A 116 7.65 10.56 4.60
CA VAL A 116 7.77 11.86 3.92
C VAL A 116 8.27 12.92 4.91
N SER A 117 7.74 12.97 6.14
CA SER A 117 8.21 13.94 7.15
C SER A 117 9.68 13.73 7.52
N LEU A 118 10.14 12.47 7.59
CA LEU A 118 11.50 12.11 7.97
C LEU A 118 12.51 12.42 6.86
N VAL A 119 12.07 12.33 5.60
CA VAL A 119 12.90 12.65 4.43
C VAL A 119 13.00 14.16 4.24
N PHE A 120 11.88 14.88 4.33
CA PHE A 120 11.81 16.30 4.00
C PHE A 120 11.84 17.25 5.21
N LYS A 121 12.24 16.76 6.40
CA LYS A 121 12.39 17.62 7.60
C LYS A 121 13.27 18.86 7.37
N ASN A 122 14.28 18.76 6.50
CA ASN A 122 15.21 19.84 6.15
C ASN A 122 15.42 19.93 4.63
N VAL A 123 14.51 20.61 3.91
CA VAL A 123 14.65 20.84 2.47
C VAL A 123 15.54 22.06 2.22
N ARG A 124 16.75 21.86 1.67
CA ARG A 124 17.65 22.95 1.25
C ARG A 124 17.25 23.56 -0.10
N ASN A 125 16.90 22.71 -1.08
CA ASN A 125 16.51 23.14 -2.43
C ASN A 125 15.20 22.45 -2.83
N ARG A 126 14.13 23.24 -2.97
CA ARG A 126 12.77 22.76 -3.27
C ARG A 126 12.65 22.15 -4.67
N LEU A 127 13.32 22.73 -5.67
CA LEU A 127 13.28 22.25 -7.06
C LEU A 127 13.96 20.89 -7.19
N THR A 128 15.13 20.73 -6.58
CA THR A 128 15.87 19.45 -6.57
C THR A 128 15.10 18.38 -5.83
N ALA A 129 14.52 18.71 -4.66
CA ALA A 129 13.64 17.80 -3.92
C ALA A 129 12.42 17.39 -4.75
N THR A 130 11.75 18.35 -5.40
CA THR A 130 10.59 18.10 -6.28
C THR A 130 10.95 17.16 -7.43
N LYS A 131 12.07 17.39 -8.12
CA LYS A 131 12.53 16.51 -9.20
C LYS A 131 12.76 15.07 -8.73
N LYS A 132 13.37 14.89 -7.55
CA LYS A 132 13.57 13.55 -6.95
C LYS A 132 12.24 12.87 -6.63
N VAL A 133 11.28 13.60 -6.06
CA VAL A 133 9.92 13.09 -5.77
C VAL A 133 9.22 12.64 -7.05
N VAL A 134 9.17 13.49 -8.08
CA VAL A 134 8.49 13.21 -9.35
C VAL A 134 9.08 11.97 -10.02
N LEU A 135 10.42 11.89 -10.13
CA LEU A 135 11.09 10.73 -10.73
C LEU A 135 10.80 9.44 -9.96
N ARG A 136 10.82 9.49 -8.63
CA ARG A 136 10.49 8.34 -7.79
C ARG A 136 9.03 7.91 -7.96
N SER A 137 8.09 8.84 -8.02
CA SER A 137 6.68 8.55 -8.29
C SER A 137 6.49 7.91 -9.66
N ILE A 138 7.16 8.40 -10.70
CA ILE A 138 7.10 7.81 -12.06
C ILE A 138 7.63 6.37 -12.04
N LYS A 139 8.81 6.13 -11.46
CA LYS A 139 9.37 4.77 -11.37
C LYS A 139 8.45 3.82 -10.62
N LEU A 140 7.87 4.26 -9.50
CA LEU A 140 6.95 3.44 -8.70
C LEU A 140 5.65 3.15 -9.46
N PHE A 141 5.13 4.14 -10.19
CA PHE A 141 3.96 3.97 -11.03
C PHE A 141 4.22 2.96 -12.17
N MET A 142 5.34 3.08 -12.87
CA MET A 142 5.72 2.17 -13.95
C MET A 142 5.95 0.75 -13.44
N LEU A 143 6.58 0.59 -12.27
CA LEU A 143 6.71 -0.70 -11.61
C LEU A 143 5.32 -1.31 -11.30
N GLY A 144 4.37 -0.48 -10.85
CA GLY A 144 2.97 -0.90 -10.65
C GLY A 144 2.30 -1.40 -11.92
N VAL A 145 2.46 -0.69 -13.03
CA VAL A 145 1.92 -1.11 -14.33
C VAL A 145 2.57 -2.41 -14.80
N LEU A 146 3.88 -2.59 -14.57
CA LEU A 146 4.57 -3.83 -14.92
C LEU A 146 4.05 -5.03 -14.12
N LEU A 147 3.88 -4.87 -12.81
CA LEU A 147 3.43 -5.97 -11.93
C LEU A 147 1.95 -6.32 -12.15
N GLN A 148 1.10 -5.31 -12.29
CA GLN A 148 -0.36 -5.50 -12.30
C GLN A 148 -0.97 -5.52 -13.71
N GLY A 149 -0.30 -4.93 -14.70
CA GLY A 149 -0.79 -4.73 -16.07
C GLY A 149 -0.77 -5.98 -16.94
N GLY A 150 -0.91 -7.16 -16.37
CA GLY A 150 -1.05 -8.39 -17.14
C GLY A 150 0.26 -9.06 -17.58
N TYR A 151 1.44 -8.47 -17.37
CA TYR A 151 2.72 -9.09 -17.77
C TYR A 151 2.96 -10.46 -17.11
N PHE A 152 2.47 -10.63 -15.88
CA PHE A 152 2.55 -11.88 -15.12
C PHE A 152 1.22 -12.67 -15.10
N HIS A 153 0.17 -12.23 -15.82
CA HIS A 153 -1.13 -12.91 -15.85
C HIS A 153 -1.17 -13.89 -17.05
N GLY A 154 -1.75 -15.10 -16.87
CA GLY A 154 -1.87 -16.10 -17.95
C GLY A 154 -1.23 -17.47 -17.68
N ARG A 155 -0.76 -17.77 -16.45
CA ARG A 155 -0.14 -19.07 -16.12
C ARG A 155 -1.02 -20.29 -16.41
N GLY A 156 -2.34 -20.15 -16.32
CA GLY A 156 -3.29 -21.24 -16.63
C GLY A 156 -3.39 -21.57 -18.11
N ASP A 157 -3.13 -20.59 -18.98
CA ASP A 157 -3.40 -20.68 -20.42
C ASP A 157 -2.12 -20.60 -21.28
N LEU A 158 -0.93 -20.55 -20.65
CA LEU A 158 0.41 -20.47 -21.30
C LEU A 158 0.54 -19.33 -22.34
N THR A 159 -0.34 -18.33 -22.30
CA THR A 159 -0.29 -17.17 -23.17
C THR A 159 0.69 -16.16 -22.58
N TYR A 160 1.79 -15.91 -23.31
CA TYR A 160 2.79 -14.93 -22.94
C TYR A 160 2.59 -13.65 -23.77
N GLY A 161 2.40 -12.51 -23.10
CA GLY A 161 2.22 -11.22 -23.75
C GLY A 161 1.30 -10.29 -22.97
N VAL A 162 1.38 -8.99 -23.25
CA VAL A 162 0.48 -7.97 -22.68
C VAL A 162 -0.36 -7.39 -23.80
N ASP A 163 -1.67 -7.58 -23.72
CA ASP A 163 -2.60 -6.80 -24.55
C ASP A 163 -2.62 -5.35 -24.02
N VAL A 164 -1.83 -4.49 -24.65
CA VAL A 164 -1.72 -3.07 -24.28
C VAL A 164 -3.08 -2.37 -24.37
N THR A 165 -4.02 -2.87 -25.18
CA THR A 165 -5.38 -2.30 -25.28
C THR A 165 -6.29 -2.66 -24.11
N ARG A 166 -5.87 -3.59 -23.26
CA ARG A 166 -6.61 -4.08 -22.07
C ARG A 166 -5.78 -4.01 -20.78
N ILE A 167 -4.63 -3.34 -20.81
CA ILE A 167 -3.76 -3.23 -19.65
C ILE A 167 -4.46 -2.49 -18.51
N ARG A 168 -4.44 -3.05 -17.30
CA ARG A 168 -4.95 -2.37 -16.11
C ARG A 168 -3.99 -1.26 -15.70
N VAL A 169 -4.46 -0.01 -15.74
CA VAL A 169 -3.60 1.17 -15.52
C VAL A 169 -3.46 1.51 -14.03
N MET A 170 -4.56 1.46 -13.27
CA MET A 170 -4.61 1.82 -11.85
C MET A 170 -4.45 0.61 -10.93
N GLY A 171 -3.77 0.81 -9.81
CA GLY A 171 -3.36 -0.25 -8.90
C GLY A 171 -2.83 0.27 -7.57
N VAL A 172 -2.47 -0.66 -6.68
CA VAL A 172 -2.02 -0.33 -5.31
C VAL A 172 -0.74 0.51 -5.34
N LEU A 173 0.25 0.13 -6.18
CA LEU A 173 1.51 0.89 -6.28
C LEU A 173 1.30 2.28 -6.89
N GLN A 174 0.38 2.41 -7.86
CA GLN A 174 0.02 3.68 -8.48
C GLN A 174 -0.62 4.62 -7.45
N ARG A 175 -1.50 4.10 -6.60
CA ARG A 175 -2.06 4.86 -5.47
C ARG A 175 -1.02 5.32 -4.48
N ILE A 176 -0.08 4.44 -4.12
CA ILE A 176 1.04 4.82 -3.27
C ILE A 176 1.89 5.90 -3.94
N ALA A 177 2.13 5.81 -5.26
CA ALA A 177 2.88 6.80 -6.01
C ALA A 177 2.19 8.18 -6.05
N ILE A 178 0.87 8.20 -6.25
CA ILE A 178 0.04 9.42 -6.24
C ILE A 178 0.02 10.02 -4.82
N GLY A 179 -0.26 9.21 -3.80
CA GLY A 179 -0.29 9.66 -2.41
C GLY A 179 1.08 10.19 -1.96
N TYR A 180 2.17 9.51 -2.31
CA TYR A 180 3.53 9.97 -2.06
C TYR A 180 3.83 11.30 -2.76
N LEU A 181 3.44 11.44 -4.03
CA LEU A 181 3.65 12.65 -4.83
C LEU A 181 2.96 13.85 -4.18
N ILE A 182 1.65 13.72 -3.94
CA ILE A 182 0.83 14.81 -3.38
C ILE A 182 1.32 15.18 -1.98
N ALA A 183 1.53 14.20 -1.09
CA ALA A 183 2.01 14.45 0.27
C ALA A 183 3.39 15.13 0.28
N SER A 184 4.31 14.68 -0.56
CA SER A 184 5.65 15.27 -0.65
C SER A 184 5.63 16.68 -1.23
N LEU A 185 4.80 16.96 -2.25
CA LEU A 185 4.66 18.30 -2.81
C LEU A 185 4.09 19.28 -1.77
N LEU A 186 3.06 18.88 -1.02
CA LEU A 186 2.53 19.75 0.04
C LEU A 186 3.54 19.94 1.19
N GLU A 187 4.35 18.93 1.52
CA GLU A 187 5.44 19.07 2.51
C GLU A 187 6.53 20.04 2.05
N ILE A 188 6.94 19.96 0.79
CA ILE A 188 8.01 20.80 0.24
C ILE A 188 7.56 22.26 0.09
N TRP A 189 6.32 22.48 -0.36
CA TRP A 189 5.87 23.80 -0.82
C TRP A 189 4.97 24.54 0.18
N LEU A 190 4.17 23.85 0.99
CA LEU A 190 3.18 24.49 1.87
C LEU A 190 3.60 24.61 3.34
N VAL A 191 4.70 23.97 3.75
CA VAL A 191 5.19 24.07 5.13
C VAL A 191 5.92 25.39 5.34
N LYS A 192 5.45 26.16 6.33
CA LYS A 192 6.08 27.43 6.72
C LYS A 192 7.35 27.21 7.54
N SER A 193 8.32 28.12 7.42
CA SER A 193 9.57 28.13 8.19
C SER A 193 9.38 28.78 9.57
N THR A 194 8.34 28.41 10.32
CA THR A 194 8.07 28.95 11.67
C THR A 194 8.71 28.06 12.73
N VAL A 195 9.45 28.67 13.67
CA VAL A 195 9.99 27.96 14.85
C VAL A 195 8.84 27.44 15.72
N ILE A 196 8.95 26.20 16.19
CA ILE A 196 7.89 25.55 16.97
C ILE A 196 8.24 25.65 18.46
N ASN A 197 7.50 26.48 19.19
CA ASN A 197 7.68 26.70 20.63
C ASN A 197 6.43 26.31 21.45
N SER A 198 5.29 26.08 20.78
CA SER A 198 3.99 25.76 21.40
C SER A 198 3.10 24.98 20.42
N ALA A 199 2.09 24.26 20.94
CA ALA A 199 1.07 23.57 20.13
C ALA A 199 0.40 24.51 19.11
N ARG A 200 0.14 25.78 19.47
CA ARG A 200 -0.44 26.76 18.54
C ARG A 200 0.50 27.06 17.36
N THR A 201 1.81 27.14 17.61
CA THR A 201 2.80 27.35 16.54
C THR A 201 2.97 26.12 15.65
N PHE A 202 2.80 24.92 16.22
CA PHE A 202 2.77 23.67 15.46
C PHE A 202 1.58 23.66 14.48
N VAL A 203 0.37 23.95 14.97
CA VAL A 203 -0.83 24.02 14.11
C VAL A 203 -0.68 25.10 13.05
N LYS A 204 -0.20 26.30 13.40
CA LYS A 204 0.05 27.39 12.44
C LYS A 204 1.07 27.01 11.36
N ARG A 205 2.07 26.20 11.68
CA ARG A 205 3.09 25.74 10.72
C ARG A 205 2.50 24.85 9.63
N TYR A 206 1.55 24.00 10.01
CA TYR A 206 0.95 22.97 9.16
C TYR A 206 -0.48 23.29 8.70
N SER A 207 -0.98 24.52 8.98
CA SER A 207 -2.37 24.91 8.69
C SER A 207 -2.74 24.82 7.21
N PHE A 208 -1.80 25.13 6.31
CA PHE A 208 -2.03 25.03 4.86
C PHE A 208 -2.20 23.58 4.41
N GLN A 209 -1.47 22.64 5.00
CA GLN A 209 -1.63 21.22 4.70
C GLN A 209 -2.97 20.68 5.22
N ILE A 210 -3.36 21.09 6.43
CA ILE A 210 -4.68 20.76 6.98
C ILE A 210 -5.78 21.32 6.08
N GLY A 211 -5.67 22.60 5.68
CA GLY A 211 -6.61 23.24 4.75
C GLY A 211 -6.70 22.52 3.40
N ALA A 212 -5.57 22.15 2.81
CA ALA A 212 -5.54 21.38 1.56
C ALA A 212 -6.18 19.99 1.71
N THR A 213 -5.99 19.33 2.86
CA THR A 213 -6.59 18.02 3.15
C THR A 213 -8.10 18.11 3.32
N ILE A 214 -8.60 19.16 3.98
CA ILE A 214 -10.03 19.44 4.12
C ILE A 214 -10.64 19.76 2.75
N LEU A 215 -9.97 20.59 1.94
CA LEU A 215 -10.42 20.93 0.59
C LEU A 215 -10.48 19.69 -0.32
N LEU A 216 -9.48 18.82 -0.27
CA LEU A 216 -9.47 17.59 -1.06
C LEU A 216 -10.58 16.62 -0.60
N SER A 217 -10.81 16.52 0.71
CA SER A 217 -11.89 15.72 1.29
C SER A 217 -13.26 16.25 0.88
N SER A 218 -13.48 17.56 0.96
CA SER A 218 -14.75 18.18 0.60
C SER A 218 -15.02 18.05 -0.89
N LEU A 219 -14.04 18.32 -1.74
CA LEU A 219 -14.15 18.13 -3.19
C LEU A 219 -14.53 16.69 -3.54
N TYR A 220 -13.87 15.70 -2.92
CA TYR A 220 -14.20 14.29 -3.11
C TYR A 220 -15.65 13.99 -2.71
N MET A 221 -16.10 14.45 -1.54
CA MET A 221 -17.47 14.22 -1.07
C MET A 221 -18.52 14.92 -1.95
N THR A 222 -18.25 16.15 -2.39
CA THR A 222 -19.13 16.88 -3.32
C THR A 222 -19.23 16.15 -4.65
N LEU A 223 -18.14 15.61 -5.19
CA LEU A 223 -18.20 14.81 -6.42
C LEU A 223 -18.95 13.50 -6.19
N LEU A 224 -18.63 12.76 -5.13
CA LEU A 224 -19.21 11.46 -4.82
C LEU A 224 -20.74 11.51 -4.71
N TYR A 225 -21.28 12.54 -4.04
CA TYR A 225 -22.72 12.68 -3.85
C TYR A 225 -23.42 13.58 -4.88
N GLY A 226 -22.70 14.56 -5.43
CA GLY A 226 -23.27 15.60 -6.28
C GLY A 226 -23.24 15.29 -7.78
N LEU A 227 -22.29 14.49 -8.27
CA LEU A 227 -22.16 14.23 -9.70
C LEU A 227 -23.23 13.25 -10.20
N TYR A 228 -23.79 13.55 -11.39
CA TYR A 228 -24.78 12.69 -12.05
C TYR A 228 -24.09 11.56 -12.80
N VAL A 229 -24.61 10.34 -12.62
CA VAL A 229 -24.15 9.15 -13.33
C VAL A 229 -25.19 8.80 -14.40
N PRO A 230 -24.90 9.00 -15.69
CA PRO A 230 -25.78 8.61 -16.78
C PRO A 230 -25.80 7.09 -16.97
N ASP A 231 -26.76 6.63 -17.76
CA ASP A 231 -26.79 5.27 -18.28
C ASP A 231 -25.54 4.99 -19.12
N TRP A 232 -25.05 3.77 -19.08
CA TRP A 232 -23.82 3.37 -19.76
C TRP A 232 -23.91 1.92 -20.19
N ALA A 233 -23.04 1.49 -21.12
CA ALA A 233 -23.09 0.15 -21.69
C ALA A 233 -21.70 -0.41 -21.90
N PHE A 234 -21.51 -1.70 -21.63
CA PHE A 234 -20.23 -2.40 -21.73
C PHE A 234 -20.32 -3.64 -22.61
N ASP A 235 -19.17 -4.07 -23.12
CA ASP A 235 -19.06 -5.28 -23.92
C ASP A 235 -18.84 -6.51 -23.03
N GLU A 236 -19.69 -7.52 -23.17
CA GLU A 236 -19.50 -8.81 -22.53
C GLU A 236 -18.37 -9.59 -23.23
N SER A 237 -17.11 -9.32 -22.85
CA SER A 237 -15.98 -10.07 -23.40
C SER A 237 -15.77 -11.39 -22.64
N SER A 238 -16.31 -12.48 -23.22
CA SER A 238 -15.89 -13.89 -23.12
C SER A 238 -15.11 -14.31 -21.85
N LEU A 239 -15.71 -14.20 -20.67
CA LEU A 239 -15.34 -15.06 -19.54
C LEU A 239 -16.20 -16.33 -19.54
N SER A 240 -16.54 -16.83 -20.73
CA SER A 240 -17.25 -18.07 -21.00
C SER A 240 -16.27 -19.16 -21.45
N THR A 241 -15.26 -19.47 -20.63
CA THR A 241 -14.40 -20.64 -20.87
C THR A 241 -15.07 -21.96 -20.46
N ILE A 242 -16.41 -22.03 -20.42
CA ILE A 242 -17.16 -23.25 -20.07
C ILE A 242 -18.20 -23.65 -21.13
N LEU A 243 -18.55 -22.80 -22.11
CA LEU A 243 -19.33 -23.24 -23.27
C LEU A 243 -18.92 -22.49 -24.55
N PRO A 244 -18.44 -23.19 -25.61
CA PRO A 244 -18.23 -22.58 -26.91
C PRO A 244 -19.58 -22.53 -27.63
N THR A 245 -20.38 -21.51 -27.37
CA THR A 245 -21.44 -21.10 -28.29
C THR A 245 -21.07 -19.77 -28.93
N SER A 246 -20.95 -19.83 -30.25
CA SER A 246 -20.68 -18.74 -31.16
C SER A 246 -21.75 -17.65 -31.09
N HIS A 247 -21.61 -16.69 -30.19
CA HIS A 247 -22.36 -15.44 -30.25
C HIS A 247 -21.41 -14.27 -30.01
N GLY A 248 -21.39 -13.33 -30.96
CA GLY A 248 -20.58 -12.12 -30.91
C GLY A 248 -20.81 -11.29 -29.64
N ALA A 249 -19.89 -10.38 -29.36
CA ALA A 249 -19.93 -9.50 -28.19
C ALA A 249 -21.32 -8.85 -28.02
N SER A 250 -22.08 -9.31 -27.03
CA SER A 250 -23.38 -8.72 -26.70
C SER A 250 -23.12 -7.49 -25.85
N ARG A 251 -23.42 -6.31 -26.40
CA ARG A 251 -23.35 -5.06 -25.65
C ARG A 251 -24.48 -5.01 -24.64
N LYS A 252 -24.15 -4.87 -23.35
CA LYS A 252 -25.12 -4.81 -22.26
C LYS A 252 -25.25 -3.38 -21.74
N THR A 253 -26.47 -2.91 -21.56
CA THR A 253 -26.76 -1.57 -21.03
C THR A 253 -27.12 -1.63 -19.56
N VAL A 254 -26.61 -0.67 -18.80
CA VAL A 254 -26.85 -0.46 -17.38
C VAL A 254 -27.58 0.86 -17.21
N HIS A 255 -28.79 0.80 -16.67
CA HIS A 255 -29.60 1.98 -16.37
C HIS A 255 -29.28 2.50 -14.97
N CYS A 256 -28.88 3.76 -14.89
CA CYS A 256 -28.47 4.44 -13.67
C CYS A 256 -29.30 5.69 -13.43
N GLY A 257 -29.15 6.69 -14.31
CA GLY A 257 -29.85 7.97 -14.27
C GLY A 257 -29.94 8.67 -12.90
N ILE A 258 -28.92 8.57 -12.04
CA ILE A 258 -29.03 8.93 -10.60
C ILE A 258 -27.83 9.75 -10.08
N ARG A 259 -28.01 10.48 -8.97
CA ARG A 259 -26.95 11.16 -8.19
C ARG A 259 -26.79 10.50 -6.83
N GLY A 260 -25.56 10.51 -6.30
CA GLY A 260 -25.26 10.09 -4.92
C GLY A 260 -25.50 8.62 -4.58
N ASN A 261 -25.62 7.74 -5.58
CA ASN A 261 -25.68 6.31 -5.35
C ASN A 261 -24.27 5.75 -5.09
N LEU A 262 -24.12 5.00 -3.99
CA LEU A 262 -22.88 4.34 -3.60
C LEU A 262 -22.87 2.84 -3.92
N GLN A 263 -23.99 2.29 -4.36
CA GLN A 263 -24.08 0.89 -4.76
C GLN A 263 -23.36 0.67 -6.10
N PRO A 264 -22.88 -0.57 -6.38
CA PRO A 264 -22.53 -0.92 -7.73
C PRO A 264 -23.82 -1.01 -8.56
N PRO A 265 -23.79 -0.67 -9.86
CA PRO A 265 -22.67 -0.16 -10.64
C PRO A 265 -22.67 1.37 -10.82
N CYS A 266 -23.71 2.04 -10.31
CA CYS A 266 -24.08 3.42 -10.64
C CYS A 266 -23.47 4.46 -9.70
N ASN A 267 -22.20 4.30 -9.34
CA ASN A 267 -21.49 5.22 -8.47
C ASN A 267 -20.51 6.11 -9.27
N VAL A 268 -20.23 7.28 -8.69
CA VAL A 268 -19.40 8.32 -9.31
C VAL A 268 -17.94 7.88 -9.49
N VAL A 269 -17.40 7.08 -8.58
CA VAL A 269 -16.01 6.57 -8.66
C VAL A 269 -15.84 5.77 -9.96
N GLY A 270 -16.69 4.77 -10.18
CA GLY A 270 -16.66 3.96 -11.40
C GLY A 270 -16.98 4.75 -12.66
N PHE A 271 -17.85 5.76 -12.58
CA PHE A 271 -18.15 6.64 -13.71
C PHE A 271 -16.94 7.45 -14.17
N ILE A 272 -16.24 8.10 -13.25
CA ILE A 272 -15.02 8.87 -13.57
C ILE A 272 -13.94 7.94 -14.12
N ASP A 273 -13.76 6.76 -13.52
CA ASP A 273 -12.76 5.80 -14.00
C ASP A 273 -13.07 5.32 -15.42
N ARG A 274 -14.35 5.06 -15.77
CA ARG A 274 -14.75 4.71 -17.14
C ARG A 274 -14.45 5.82 -18.15
N ILE A 275 -14.68 7.09 -17.80
CA ILE A 275 -14.39 8.22 -18.69
C ILE A 275 -12.89 8.42 -18.87
N VAL A 276 -12.12 8.39 -17.79
CA VAL A 276 -10.71 8.79 -17.82
C VAL A 276 -9.79 7.66 -18.22
N LEU A 277 -10.02 6.45 -17.72
CA LEU A 277 -9.19 5.27 -18.03
C LEU A 277 -9.71 4.50 -19.24
N GLY A 278 -11.03 4.52 -19.48
CA GLY A 278 -11.69 3.65 -20.45
C GLY A 278 -11.98 2.26 -19.90
N GLU A 279 -13.10 1.67 -20.33
CA GLU A 279 -13.64 0.41 -19.80
C GLU A 279 -12.69 -0.79 -19.92
N LYS A 280 -11.91 -0.84 -21.01
CA LYS A 280 -10.94 -1.91 -21.27
C LYS A 280 -9.76 -1.90 -20.31
N HIS A 281 -9.46 -0.76 -19.70
CA HIS A 281 -8.34 -0.57 -18.78
C HIS A 281 -8.74 -0.71 -17.30
N LEU A 282 -10.02 -0.97 -17.04
CA LEU A 282 -10.54 -1.27 -15.71
C LEU A 282 -10.32 -2.73 -15.34
N TYR A 283 -10.42 -3.02 -14.05
CA TYR A 283 -10.33 -4.38 -13.56
C TYR A 283 -11.55 -5.21 -13.95
N GLN A 284 -11.30 -6.34 -14.62
CA GLN A 284 -12.34 -7.19 -15.24
C GLN A 284 -12.97 -8.20 -14.27
N ARG A 285 -12.42 -8.36 -13.06
CA ARG A 285 -12.95 -9.28 -12.03
C ARG A 285 -13.25 -8.55 -10.73
N PRO A 286 -14.19 -7.60 -10.72
CA PRO A 286 -14.40 -6.73 -9.57
C PRO A 286 -14.88 -7.50 -8.34
N VAL A 287 -14.53 -6.95 -7.17
CA VAL A 287 -14.78 -7.58 -5.86
C VAL A 287 -16.29 -7.74 -5.57
N TYR A 288 -17.14 -6.84 -6.11
CA TYR A 288 -18.59 -6.95 -5.94
C TYR A 288 -19.19 -8.19 -6.58
N ARG A 289 -18.48 -8.94 -7.44
CA ARG A 289 -18.98 -10.24 -7.94
C ARG A 289 -19.24 -11.24 -6.81
N ARG A 290 -18.71 -10.96 -5.63
CA ARG A 290 -18.90 -11.73 -4.40
C ARG A 290 -20.12 -11.28 -3.59
N THR A 291 -20.87 -10.27 -4.02
CA THR A 291 -22.12 -9.88 -3.34
C THR A 291 -23.21 -10.91 -3.57
N LYS A 292 -24.26 -10.88 -2.74
CA LYS A 292 -25.36 -11.86 -2.79
C LYS A 292 -26.11 -11.83 -4.12
N GLU A 293 -26.14 -10.68 -4.77
CA GLU A 293 -26.78 -10.49 -6.08
C GLU A 293 -25.98 -11.15 -7.22
N CYS A 294 -24.67 -11.32 -7.04
CA CYS A 294 -23.75 -11.76 -8.08
C CYS A 294 -23.08 -13.11 -7.83
N SER A 295 -23.29 -13.73 -6.66
CA SER A 295 -22.73 -15.05 -6.35
C SER A 295 -23.62 -15.84 -5.42
N ILE A 296 -23.96 -17.08 -5.82
CA ILE A 296 -24.64 -18.05 -4.95
C ILE A 296 -23.80 -18.45 -3.72
N ASN A 297 -22.47 -18.26 -3.81
CA ASN A 297 -21.51 -18.58 -2.74
C ASN A 297 -21.12 -17.35 -1.92
N SER A 298 -21.84 -16.23 -2.04
CA SER A 298 -21.55 -14.99 -1.30
C SER A 298 -21.30 -15.29 0.20
N PRO A 299 -20.19 -14.79 0.81
CA PRO A 299 -19.34 -13.70 0.34
C PRO A 299 -18.17 -14.16 -0.55
N ASP A 300 -18.16 -15.38 -1.10
CA ASP A 300 -17.12 -15.87 -1.99
C ASP A 300 -17.56 -15.85 -3.46
N TYR A 301 -16.60 -16.04 -4.36
CA TYR A 301 -16.91 -16.16 -5.79
C TYR A 301 -17.69 -17.45 -6.05
N GLY A 302 -18.65 -17.36 -6.95
CA GLY A 302 -19.47 -18.49 -7.34
C GLY A 302 -20.23 -18.19 -8.63
N PRO A 303 -21.00 -19.17 -9.12
CA PRO A 303 -21.94 -18.96 -10.22
C PRO A 303 -22.92 -17.81 -9.95
N LEU A 304 -23.36 -17.15 -11.01
CA LEU A 304 -24.40 -16.12 -10.94
C LEU A 304 -25.73 -16.76 -10.48
N PRO A 305 -26.43 -16.16 -9.50
CA PRO A 305 -27.78 -16.58 -9.15
C PRO A 305 -28.75 -16.51 -10.35
N PRO A 306 -29.77 -17.39 -10.43
CA PRO A 306 -30.85 -17.24 -11.40
C PRO A 306 -31.57 -15.91 -11.09
N ASN A 307 -31.54 -14.96 -12.03
CA ASN A 307 -31.95 -13.54 -11.89
C ASN A 307 -30.89 -12.55 -11.40
N SER A 308 -29.60 -12.87 -11.50
CA SER A 308 -28.54 -11.90 -11.23
C SER A 308 -28.64 -10.68 -12.15
N PRO A 309 -28.43 -9.45 -11.66
CA PRO A 309 -28.46 -8.27 -12.51
C PRO A 309 -27.29 -8.26 -13.50
N VAL A 310 -27.51 -7.70 -14.68
CA VAL A 310 -26.55 -7.72 -15.80
C VAL A 310 -25.22 -7.04 -15.43
N TRP A 311 -25.24 -6.06 -14.52
CA TRP A 311 -24.05 -5.37 -14.06
C TRP A 311 -23.10 -6.24 -13.21
N CYS A 312 -23.50 -7.44 -12.79
CA CYS A 312 -22.58 -8.37 -12.11
C CYS A 312 -21.36 -8.76 -12.96
N LEU A 313 -21.41 -8.54 -14.28
CA LEU A 313 -20.31 -8.79 -15.21
C LEU A 313 -19.56 -7.53 -15.63
N ALA A 314 -19.99 -6.35 -15.18
CA ALA A 314 -19.35 -5.10 -15.55
C ALA A 314 -17.91 -5.03 -15.00
N PRO A 315 -16.99 -4.33 -15.68
CA PRO A 315 -15.69 -4.03 -15.12
C PRO A 315 -15.79 -2.88 -14.10
N PHE A 316 -14.93 -2.91 -13.08
CA PHE A 316 -14.84 -1.85 -12.08
C PHE A 316 -13.48 -1.87 -11.40
N ASP A 317 -12.80 -0.72 -11.33
CA ASP A 317 -11.49 -0.63 -10.68
C ASP A 317 -11.61 -0.12 -9.23
N PRO A 318 -11.38 -0.95 -8.20
CA PRO A 318 -11.37 -0.49 -6.80
C PRO A 318 -10.18 0.41 -6.50
N GLU A 319 -9.17 0.43 -7.39
CA GLU A 319 -7.95 1.18 -7.25
C GLU A 319 -7.90 2.46 -8.12
N GLY A 320 -9.06 2.91 -8.64
CA GLY A 320 -9.21 4.03 -9.58
C GLY A 320 -8.81 5.44 -9.12
N ILE A 321 -8.97 6.41 -10.03
CA ILE A 321 -8.40 7.77 -9.95
C ILE A 321 -9.06 8.58 -8.84
N LEU A 322 -10.39 8.67 -8.82
CA LEU A 322 -11.10 9.55 -7.87
C LEU A 322 -10.80 9.14 -6.43
N SER A 323 -10.88 7.84 -6.17
CA SER A 323 -10.56 7.20 -4.89
C SER A 323 -9.06 7.31 -4.52
N SER A 324 -8.16 7.60 -5.46
CA SER A 324 -6.75 7.92 -5.14
C SER A 324 -6.59 9.25 -4.39
N ALA A 325 -7.59 10.15 -4.43
CA ALA A 325 -7.62 11.33 -3.58
C ALA A 325 -7.65 10.95 -2.09
N MET A 326 -8.45 9.94 -1.73
CA MET A 326 -8.53 9.43 -0.35
C MET A 326 -7.25 8.69 0.05
N ALA A 327 -6.58 8.03 -0.89
CA ALA A 327 -5.24 7.47 -0.66
C ALA A 327 -4.22 8.55 -0.28
N ALA A 328 -4.25 9.70 -0.96
CA ALA A 328 -3.40 10.84 -0.60
C ALA A 328 -3.74 11.39 0.80
N ILE A 329 -5.02 11.43 1.18
CA ILE A 329 -5.45 11.85 2.52
C ILE A 329 -4.96 10.88 3.61
N THR A 330 -4.97 9.57 3.36
CA THR A 330 -4.33 8.60 4.28
C THR A 330 -2.82 8.82 4.40
N CYS A 331 -2.12 9.15 3.30
CA CYS A 331 -0.72 9.58 3.38
C CYS A 331 -0.55 10.85 4.24
N PHE A 332 -1.46 11.83 4.15
CA PHE A 332 -1.42 13.01 5.02
C PHE A 332 -1.61 12.68 6.50
N ALA A 333 -2.51 11.76 6.83
CA ALA A 333 -2.68 11.29 8.20
C ALA A 333 -1.36 10.71 8.75
N GLY A 334 -0.66 9.89 7.96
CA GLY A 334 0.67 9.39 8.31
C GLY A 334 1.73 10.48 8.41
N LEU A 335 1.69 11.47 7.52
CA LEU A 335 2.61 12.62 7.52
C LEU A 335 2.53 13.39 8.85
N HIS A 336 1.32 13.61 9.37
CA HIS A 336 1.12 14.25 10.67
C HIS A 336 1.76 13.47 11.83
N TYR A 337 1.68 12.13 11.81
CA TYR A 337 2.38 11.30 12.80
C TYR A 337 3.89 11.48 12.72
N GLY A 338 4.40 11.55 11.50
CA GLY A 338 5.78 11.86 11.23
C GLY A 338 6.21 13.26 11.69
N HIS A 339 5.35 14.27 11.64
CA HIS A 339 5.65 15.61 12.19
C HIS A 339 5.73 15.58 13.70
N ILE A 340 4.83 14.86 14.37
CA ILE A 340 4.87 14.69 15.83
C ILE A 340 6.21 14.06 16.25
N LEU A 341 6.65 13.02 15.53
CA LEU A 341 7.93 12.37 15.78
C LEU A 341 9.14 13.31 15.65
N VAL A 342 9.14 14.16 14.63
CA VAL A 342 10.26 15.08 14.34
C VAL A 342 10.36 16.19 15.38
N HIS A 343 9.23 16.73 15.85
CA HIS A 343 9.22 17.94 16.68
C HIS A 343 9.14 17.67 18.18
N PHE A 344 8.42 16.63 18.60
CA PHE A 344 8.28 16.32 20.03
C PHE A 344 9.36 15.31 20.42
N ARG A 345 10.14 15.61 21.48
CA ARG A 345 11.23 14.73 21.94
C ARG A 345 10.78 13.66 22.94
N GLY A 346 9.78 13.94 23.76
CA GLY A 346 9.30 13.02 24.80
C GLY A 346 8.62 11.79 24.22
N GLU A 347 9.13 10.60 24.52
CA GLU A 347 8.64 9.35 23.93
C GLU A 347 7.20 9.03 24.34
N MET A 348 6.88 9.17 25.63
CA MET A 348 5.52 8.99 26.14
C MET A 348 4.55 10.08 25.65
N LEU A 349 5.06 11.30 25.43
CA LEU A 349 4.26 12.37 24.83
C LEU A 349 3.89 12.03 23.37
N ARG A 350 4.81 11.44 22.59
CA ARG A 350 4.49 10.95 21.24
C ARG A 350 3.41 9.87 21.29
N VAL A 351 3.56 8.89 22.18
CA VAL A 351 2.56 7.82 22.37
C VAL A 351 1.19 8.40 22.70
N LEU A 352 1.12 9.38 23.61
CA LEU A 352 -0.13 10.04 23.99
C LEU A 352 -0.75 10.80 22.80
N LEU A 353 0.02 11.64 22.12
CA LEU A 353 -0.47 12.45 21.00
C LEU A 353 -0.92 11.59 19.81
N TRP A 354 -0.18 10.52 19.51
CA TRP A 354 -0.57 9.55 18.51
C TRP A 354 -1.83 8.79 18.91
N SER A 355 -1.91 8.28 20.14
CA SER A 355 -3.11 7.58 20.62
C SER A 355 -4.36 8.47 20.57
N LEU A 356 -4.23 9.74 20.98
CA LEU A 356 -5.34 10.71 20.89
C LEU A 356 -5.73 10.97 19.44
N SER A 357 -4.76 11.21 18.57
CA SER A 357 -5.02 11.44 17.13
C SER A 357 -5.70 10.23 16.49
N SER A 358 -5.24 9.02 16.79
CA SER A 358 -5.84 7.76 16.34
C SER A 358 -7.28 7.61 16.82
N LEU A 359 -7.53 7.86 18.10
CA LEU A 359 -8.86 7.78 18.68
C LEU A 359 -9.82 8.78 18.00
N THR A 360 -9.38 10.02 17.78
CA THR A 360 -10.18 11.03 17.08
C THR A 360 -10.53 10.60 15.66
N LEU A 361 -9.58 10.04 14.90
CA LEU A 361 -9.85 9.53 13.56
C LEU A 361 -10.85 8.37 13.59
N LEU A 362 -10.71 7.41 14.50
CA LEU A 362 -11.68 6.31 14.64
C LEU A 362 -13.09 6.83 14.96
N LEU A 363 -13.22 7.72 15.95
CA LEU A 363 -14.51 8.28 16.35
C LEU A 363 -15.17 9.05 15.21
N LEU A 364 -14.39 9.81 14.43
CA LEU A 364 -14.91 10.53 13.26
C LEU A 364 -15.35 9.56 12.15
N GLY A 365 -14.61 8.46 11.94
CA GLY A 365 -15.00 7.42 10.99
C GLY A 365 -16.31 6.73 11.37
N VAL A 366 -16.48 6.36 12.65
CA VAL A 366 -17.74 5.80 13.17
C VAL A 366 -18.87 6.81 13.07
N PHE A 367 -18.62 8.07 13.46
CA PHE A 367 -19.61 9.14 13.38
C PHE A 367 -20.14 9.33 11.95
N LEU A 368 -19.25 9.38 10.95
CA LEU A 368 -19.66 9.46 9.54
C LEU A 368 -20.43 8.22 9.07
N SER A 369 -20.10 7.04 9.58
CA SER A 369 -20.88 5.83 9.30
C SER A 369 -22.30 5.92 9.85
N VAL A 370 -22.48 6.49 11.04
CA VAL A 370 -23.80 6.73 11.63
C VAL A 370 -24.58 7.78 10.83
N LEU A 371 -23.90 8.79 10.27
CA LEU A 371 -24.49 9.76 9.35
C LEU A 371 -24.81 9.20 7.95
N GLY A 372 -24.55 7.92 7.69
CA GLY A 372 -24.91 7.26 6.43
C GLY A 372 -23.80 7.20 5.37
N VAL A 373 -22.54 7.50 5.72
CA VAL A 373 -21.38 7.26 4.85
C VAL A 373 -20.81 5.86 5.12
N PRO A 374 -21.16 4.82 4.34
CA PRO A 374 -20.77 3.45 4.64
C PRO A 374 -19.27 3.24 4.50
N PHE A 375 -18.71 2.24 5.20
CA PHE A 375 -17.34 1.80 4.96
C PHE A 375 -17.28 1.08 3.61
N SER A 376 -16.46 1.58 2.69
CA SER A 376 -16.25 0.93 1.39
C SER A 376 -14.81 1.13 0.94
N LYS A 377 -14.04 0.05 0.87
CA LYS A 377 -12.71 0.04 0.26
C LYS A 377 -12.79 0.35 -1.25
N PRO A 378 -13.68 -0.27 -2.06
CA PRO A 378 -13.72 -0.02 -3.50
C PRO A 378 -13.95 1.44 -3.86
N LEU A 379 -14.78 2.15 -3.08
CA LEU A 379 -14.98 3.59 -3.24
C LEU A 379 -13.93 4.42 -2.49
N TYR A 380 -13.22 3.83 -1.53
CA TYR A 380 -12.38 4.53 -0.55
C TYR A 380 -13.17 5.64 0.18
N THR A 381 -14.32 5.32 0.75
CA THR A 381 -15.17 6.34 1.42
C THR A 381 -14.43 7.06 2.54
N LEU A 382 -14.86 8.29 2.82
CA LEU A 382 -14.26 9.13 3.86
C LEU A 382 -14.32 8.47 5.26
N SER A 383 -15.40 7.79 5.58
CA SER A 383 -15.54 7.03 6.83
C SER A 383 -14.54 5.87 6.91
N TYR A 384 -14.37 5.10 5.82
CA TYR A 384 -13.35 4.04 5.73
C TYR A 384 -11.92 4.60 5.84
N MET A 385 -11.64 5.74 5.20
CA MET A 385 -10.36 6.43 5.31
C MET A 385 -10.02 6.77 6.78
N PHE A 386 -10.96 7.35 7.51
CA PHE A 386 -10.75 7.70 8.92
C PHE A 386 -10.56 6.47 9.82
N ILE A 387 -11.37 5.42 9.66
CA ILE A 387 -11.23 4.17 10.42
C ILE A 387 -9.86 3.54 10.17
N THR A 388 -9.47 3.40 8.91
CA THR A 388 -8.21 2.71 8.55
C THR A 388 -6.98 3.53 8.90
N ALA A 389 -7.02 4.87 8.77
CA ALA A 389 -5.95 5.74 9.24
C ALA A 389 -5.81 5.73 10.78
N GLY A 390 -6.93 5.74 11.51
CA GLY A 390 -6.93 5.63 12.98
C GLY A 390 -6.35 4.29 13.46
N ALA A 391 -6.73 3.19 12.80
CA ALA A 391 -6.16 1.87 13.07
C ALA A 391 -4.66 1.79 12.74
N SER A 392 -4.23 2.41 11.63
CA SER A 392 -2.81 2.51 11.25
C SER A 392 -2.00 3.19 12.35
N GLY A 393 -2.51 4.31 12.88
CA GLY A 393 -1.86 5.07 13.94
C GLY A 393 -1.76 4.29 15.25
N PHE A 394 -2.79 3.51 15.62
CA PHE A 394 -2.73 2.68 16.82
C PHE A 394 -1.73 1.53 16.66
N LEU A 395 -1.72 0.87 15.51
CA LEU A 395 -0.76 -0.18 15.22
C LEU A 395 0.68 0.36 15.25
N LEU A 396 0.95 1.52 14.62
CA LEU A 396 2.26 2.15 14.67
C LEU A 396 2.65 2.54 16.10
N THR A 397 1.71 3.08 16.88
CA THR A 397 1.94 3.47 18.28
C THR A 397 2.29 2.26 19.14
N ALA A 398 1.57 1.15 18.98
CA ALA A 398 1.85 -0.09 19.68
C ALA A 398 3.25 -0.65 19.33
N ILE A 399 3.60 -0.64 18.03
CA ILE A 399 4.92 -1.09 17.57
C ILE A 399 6.02 -0.15 18.09
N TYR A 400 5.83 1.17 18.06
CA TYR A 400 6.76 2.14 18.62
C TYR A 400 7.00 1.90 20.11
N PHE A 401 5.93 1.75 20.89
CA PHE A 401 6.03 1.48 22.32
C PHE A 401 6.74 0.15 22.60
N MET A 402 6.45 -0.90 21.82
CA MET A 402 7.08 -2.21 22.01
C MET A 402 8.56 -2.22 21.62
N VAL A 403 8.91 -1.63 20.47
CA VAL A 403 10.24 -1.78 19.85
C VAL A 403 11.20 -0.66 20.24
N ASP A 404 10.73 0.59 20.27
CA ASP A 404 11.58 1.76 20.49
C ASP A 404 11.64 2.14 21.99
N ILE A 405 10.55 1.96 22.76
CA ILE A 405 10.52 2.24 24.20
C ILE A 405 10.87 0.98 25.02
N LYS A 406 10.08 -0.10 24.89
CA LYS A 406 10.29 -1.35 25.67
C LYS A 406 11.43 -2.23 25.14
N CYS A 407 12.01 -1.90 23.99
CA CYS A 407 13.15 -2.61 23.41
C CYS A 407 12.94 -4.11 23.16
N ILE A 408 11.69 -4.54 22.92
CA ILE A 408 11.35 -5.91 22.55
C ILE A 408 11.66 -6.10 21.06
N LYS A 409 12.93 -6.42 20.77
CA LYS A 409 13.47 -6.47 19.39
C LYS A 409 13.45 -7.87 18.79
N ARG A 410 13.70 -8.93 19.58
CA ARG A 410 13.86 -10.31 19.08
C ARG A 410 12.67 -10.82 18.23
N PRO A 411 11.40 -10.70 18.65
CA PRO A 411 10.28 -11.19 17.84
C PRO A 411 10.02 -10.34 16.59
N THR A 412 10.51 -9.09 16.55
CA THR A 412 10.26 -8.16 15.46
C THR A 412 11.36 -8.13 14.40
N VAL A 413 12.43 -8.91 14.57
CA VAL A 413 13.59 -8.92 13.65
C VAL A 413 13.18 -9.28 12.22
N ILE A 414 12.35 -10.32 12.05
CA ILE A 414 11.89 -10.77 10.73
C ILE A 414 11.15 -9.63 10.02
N PHE A 415 10.17 -9.01 10.70
CA PHE A 415 9.42 -7.89 10.17
C PHE A 415 10.28 -6.64 9.95
N LYS A 416 11.27 -6.39 10.80
CA LYS A 416 12.25 -5.32 10.56
C LYS A 416 12.97 -5.53 9.23
N TRP A 417 13.50 -6.73 8.96
CA TRP A 417 14.21 -7.02 7.72
C TRP A 417 13.29 -6.90 6.50
N MET A 418 12.08 -7.47 6.58
CA MET A 418 11.07 -7.33 5.53
C MET A 418 10.76 -5.85 5.27
N GLY A 419 10.59 -5.05 6.31
CA GLY A 419 10.27 -3.62 6.19
C GLY A 419 11.39 -2.78 5.59
N MET A 420 12.65 -3.10 5.88
CA MET A 420 13.81 -2.46 5.27
C MET A 420 13.87 -2.69 3.74
N ASN A 421 13.32 -3.83 3.29
CA ASN A 421 13.27 -4.29 1.91
C ASN A 421 11.81 -4.44 1.39
N ALA A 422 10.87 -3.65 1.91
CA ALA A 422 9.45 -3.88 1.70
C ALA A 422 9.04 -3.90 0.22
N LEU A 423 9.64 -3.03 -0.62
CA LEU A 423 9.29 -2.94 -2.04
C LEU A 423 9.66 -4.20 -2.83
N ILE A 424 10.85 -4.78 -2.60
CA ILE A 424 11.27 -5.98 -3.32
C ILE A 424 10.46 -7.19 -2.84
N VAL A 425 10.23 -7.31 -1.53
CA VAL A 425 9.40 -8.40 -0.99
C VAL A 425 7.97 -8.29 -1.53
N TYR A 426 7.39 -7.09 -1.54
CA TYR A 426 6.08 -6.84 -2.16
C TYR A 426 6.07 -7.29 -3.63
N ALA A 427 7.04 -6.86 -4.43
CA ALA A 427 7.06 -7.15 -5.86
C ALA A 427 7.21 -8.65 -6.14
N LEU A 428 8.08 -9.35 -5.39
CA LEU A 428 8.33 -10.77 -5.59
C LEU A 428 7.18 -11.65 -5.05
N ALA A 429 6.60 -11.28 -3.91
CA ALA A 429 5.42 -11.96 -3.37
C ALA A 429 4.21 -11.78 -4.30
N ALA A 430 3.97 -10.57 -4.82
CA ALA A 430 2.90 -10.31 -5.78
C ALA A 430 3.08 -11.03 -7.12
N CYS A 431 4.28 -11.54 -7.41
CA CYS A 431 4.54 -12.40 -8.57
C CYS A 431 4.30 -13.88 -8.25
N ASP A 432 3.73 -14.26 -7.10
CA ASP A 432 3.52 -15.64 -6.62
C ASP A 432 4.71 -16.60 -6.87
N ILE A 433 5.95 -16.10 -6.83
CA ILE A 433 7.13 -16.90 -7.19
C ILE A 433 7.25 -18.11 -6.25
N PHE A 434 6.94 -17.90 -4.97
CA PHE A 434 7.03 -18.93 -3.95
C PHE A 434 5.89 -19.96 -4.05
N PRO A 435 4.59 -19.57 -4.11
CA PRO A 435 3.50 -20.49 -4.40
C PRO A 435 3.72 -21.30 -5.68
N ALA A 436 4.13 -20.65 -6.76
CA ALA A 436 4.39 -21.33 -8.03
C ALA A 436 5.51 -22.38 -7.92
N ALA A 437 6.59 -22.06 -7.20
CA ALA A 437 7.72 -22.98 -7.04
C ALA A 437 7.37 -24.19 -6.16
N LEU A 438 6.62 -23.99 -5.06
CA LEU A 438 6.31 -25.07 -4.11
C LEU A 438 5.08 -25.89 -4.50
N GLN A 439 3.97 -25.24 -4.87
CA GLN A 439 2.74 -25.95 -5.27
C GLN A 439 2.86 -26.57 -6.67
N GLY A 440 3.87 -26.19 -7.45
CA GLY A 440 4.24 -26.86 -8.68
C GLY A 440 4.69 -28.32 -8.48
N PHE A 441 5.16 -28.68 -7.28
CA PHE A 441 5.54 -30.06 -6.94
C PHE A 441 4.42 -30.73 -6.12
N TYR A 442 3.62 -31.57 -6.77
CA TYR A 442 2.60 -32.38 -6.12
C TYR A 442 2.97 -33.86 -6.13
N TRP A 443 2.60 -34.59 -5.06
CA TRP A 443 2.81 -36.04 -5.00
C TRP A 443 1.59 -36.77 -5.56
N ARG A 444 1.78 -37.45 -6.70
CA ARG A 444 0.79 -38.27 -7.45
C ARG A 444 -0.38 -37.50 -8.06
N SER A 445 -1.09 -36.67 -7.30
CA SER A 445 -2.25 -35.89 -7.77
C SER A 445 -2.14 -34.42 -7.32
N PRO A 446 -2.52 -33.44 -8.16
CA PRO A 446 -2.58 -32.03 -7.78
C PRO A 446 -3.47 -31.74 -6.57
N GLU A 447 -4.46 -32.60 -6.30
CA GLU A 447 -5.37 -32.49 -5.15
C GLU A 447 -4.68 -32.78 -3.80
N ASN A 448 -3.50 -33.40 -3.83
CA ASN A 448 -2.68 -33.69 -2.65
C ASN A 448 -1.82 -32.50 -2.21
N ASN A 449 -1.83 -31.37 -2.95
CA ASN A 449 -1.33 -30.11 -2.41
C ASN A 449 -2.14 -29.73 -1.16
N LEU A 450 -1.58 -28.92 -0.25
CA LEU A 450 -2.22 -28.52 1.02
C LEU A 450 -3.61 -27.90 0.77
N SER A 451 -4.65 -28.73 0.71
CA SER A 451 -5.99 -28.39 0.20
C SER A 451 -6.99 -28.12 1.32
N ASN A 452 -6.61 -28.39 2.58
CA ASN A 452 -7.40 -28.02 3.75
C ASN A 452 -7.07 -26.57 4.18
N LYS A 453 -8.06 -25.85 4.73
CA LYS A 453 -7.94 -24.47 5.24
C LYS A 453 -6.73 -24.25 6.15
N TRP A 454 -6.47 -25.19 7.06
CA TRP A 454 -5.32 -25.13 7.97
C TRP A 454 -3.99 -25.39 7.26
N GLY A 455 -4.02 -26.19 6.19
CA GLY A 455 -2.89 -26.37 5.31
C GLY A 455 -2.53 -25.10 4.55
N THR A 456 -3.53 -24.40 3.99
CA THR A 456 -3.33 -23.07 3.38
C THR A 456 -2.71 -22.11 4.38
N LEU A 457 -3.24 -22.04 5.61
CA LEU A 457 -2.68 -21.13 6.63
C LEU A 457 -1.22 -21.48 6.97
N ALA A 458 -0.91 -22.76 7.18
CA ALA A 458 0.45 -23.21 7.46
C ALA A 458 1.41 -22.87 6.29
N PHE A 459 0.97 -23.11 5.05
CA PHE A 459 1.71 -22.76 3.85
C PHE A 459 2.05 -21.26 3.80
N VAL A 460 1.07 -20.42 4.08
CA VAL A 460 1.24 -18.95 4.06
C VAL A 460 2.16 -18.47 5.18
N VAL A 461 2.12 -19.11 6.36
CA VAL A 461 3.11 -18.83 7.42
C VAL A 461 4.53 -19.19 6.96
N VAL A 462 4.71 -20.33 6.28
CA VAL A 462 6.00 -20.72 5.70
C VAL A 462 6.44 -19.71 4.64
N GLU A 463 5.53 -19.20 3.82
CA GLU A 463 5.83 -18.16 2.83
C GLU A 463 6.30 -16.86 3.48
N ILE A 464 5.61 -16.37 4.52
CA ILE A 464 6.01 -15.17 5.26
C ILE A 464 7.41 -15.36 5.87
N LEU A 465 7.69 -16.54 6.45
CA LEU A 465 9.01 -16.87 7.00
C LEU A 465 10.08 -16.94 5.90
N PHE A 466 9.77 -17.52 4.75
CA PHE A 466 10.66 -17.57 3.60
C PHE A 466 11.05 -16.18 3.13
N TRP A 467 10.07 -15.29 2.88
CA TRP A 467 10.34 -13.92 2.50
C TRP A 467 11.06 -13.13 3.59
N GLY A 468 10.78 -13.45 4.86
CA GLY A 468 11.54 -12.98 6.02
C GLY A 468 13.03 -13.36 5.97
N ALA A 469 13.33 -14.61 5.65
CA ALA A 469 14.70 -15.11 5.49
C ALA A 469 15.42 -14.48 4.28
N VAL A 470 14.73 -14.35 3.14
CA VAL A 470 15.25 -13.64 1.95
C VAL A 470 15.58 -12.19 2.30
N ALA A 471 14.68 -11.49 2.98
CA ALA A 471 14.92 -10.12 3.43
C ALA A 471 16.09 -10.02 4.42
N GLY A 472 16.23 -11.01 5.31
CA GLY A 472 17.38 -11.16 6.21
C GLY A 472 18.70 -11.35 5.46
N PHE A 473 18.73 -12.20 4.43
CA PHE A 473 19.89 -12.38 3.56
C PHE A 473 20.28 -11.08 2.84
N LEU A 474 19.31 -10.38 2.26
CA LEU A 474 19.55 -9.08 1.63
C LEU A 474 20.12 -8.08 2.64
N HIS A 475 19.60 -8.07 3.86
CA HIS A 475 20.09 -7.23 4.95
C HIS A 475 21.54 -7.56 5.34
N MET A 476 21.89 -8.85 5.49
CA MET A 476 23.26 -9.29 5.76
C MET A 476 24.24 -8.86 4.67
N LYS A 477 23.80 -8.86 3.40
CA LYS A 477 24.58 -8.37 2.25
C LYS A 477 24.52 -6.85 2.07
N ARG A 478 23.83 -6.12 2.95
CA ARG A 478 23.61 -4.66 2.88
C ARG A 478 22.96 -4.19 1.56
N ILE A 479 22.16 -5.04 0.95
CA ILE A 479 21.42 -4.74 -0.29
C ILE A 479 20.06 -4.15 0.09
N TYR A 480 19.80 -2.91 -0.35
CA TYR A 480 18.53 -2.22 -0.13
C TYR A 480 18.04 -1.59 -1.44
N ILE A 481 17.01 -2.19 -2.02
CA ILE A 481 16.44 -1.67 -3.27
C ILE A 481 15.58 -0.43 -2.98
N LYS A 482 15.87 0.67 -3.69
CA LYS A 482 15.15 1.94 -3.61
C LYS A 482 14.89 2.46 -5.02
N LEU A 483 13.78 3.17 -5.18
CA LEU A 483 13.40 3.87 -6.43
C LEU A 483 13.77 5.35 -6.41
#